data_AF-A0A8T7DLU1-F1
#
_entry.id   AF-A0A8T7DLU1-F1
#
_cell.length_a   1.000
_cell.length_b   1.000
_cell.length_c   1.000
_cell.angle_alpha   90.00
_cell.angle_beta   90.00
_cell.angle_gamma   90.00
#
_symmetry.space_group_name_H-M   'P 1'
#
loop_
_entity.id
_entity.type
_entity.pdbx_description
1 polymer ?
#
loop_
_entity_poly.entity_id
_entity_poly.type
_entity_poly.pdbx_seq_one_letter_code
_entity_poly.pdbx_strand_id
1 'polypeptide(L)'
;MHKGTGWYFASLLTMSVGLILAALHYPGGFDWVYTVASALASKKHNPDGSSWFAGGLLLTMILLWPYVSSLNDRLATPRPKTGKVAVGMLRGGLICGAMLGLERLLIRDLSAWVHKAHEILGIFTFLGLYCGILGLLVVAIRHHKHYVLPLLLIVSPLIAIAVTQLWLYLEQRDLGWVDTHWRALGIPFWYSFAFWQWLAIGFLWTGLGLLSFITSRIVDSKNN
;
A
#
# COMPACT_ATOMS: atom_id res chain seq x y z
N MET A 1 23.50 2.34 10.76
CA MET A 1 22.13 2.32 10.20
C MET A 1 22.12 3.13 8.92
N HIS A 2 21.69 2.60 7.78
CA HIS A 2 21.69 3.36 6.53
C HIS A 2 20.66 4.49 6.58
N LYS A 3 21.00 5.68 6.06
CA LYS A 3 20.15 6.89 6.13
C LYS A 3 18.72 6.64 5.63
N GLY A 4 18.52 5.80 4.60
CA GLY A 4 17.19 5.44 4.09
C GLY A 4 16.35 4.62 5.07
N THR A 5 16.95 3.69 5.80
CA THR A 5 16.24 2.77 6.70
C THR A 5 15.54 3.50 7.86
N GLY A 6 16.15 4.60 8.35
CA GLY A 6 15.51 5.44 9.37
C GLY A 6 14.19 6.07 8.87
N TRP A 7 14.19 6.58 7.63
CA TRP A 7 12.98 7.13 7.01
C TRP A 7 11.90 6.07 6.81
N TYR A 8 12.27 4.85 6.39
CA TYR A 8 11.32 3.74 6.31
C TYR A 8 10.62 3.47 7.65
N PHE A 9 11.37 3.36 8.75
CA PHE A 9 10.79 3.12 10.07
C PHE A 9 9.93 4.28 10.56
N ALA A 10 10.37 5.53 10.32
CA ALA A 10 9.58 6.72 10.65
C ALA A 10 8.23 6.73 9.90
N SER A 11 8.26 6.42 8.59
CA SER A 11 7.04 6.29 7.78
C SER A 11 6.13 5.16 8.27
N LEU A 12 6.70 3.97 8.55
CA LEU A 12 5.95 2.83 9.03
C LEU A 12 5.26 3.15 10.36
N LEU A 13 6.01 3.72 11.31
CA LEU A 13 5.47 4.13 12.61
C LEU A 13 4.35 5.16 12.46
N THR A 14 4.55 6.16 11.59
CA THR A 14 3.54 7.19 11.30
C THR A 14 2.25 6.57 10.77
N MET A 15 2.36 5.67 9.79
CA MET A 15 1.21 4.97 9.22
C MET A 15 0.52 4.09 10.26
N SER A 16 1.28 3.34 11.05
CA SER A 16 0.75 2.47 12.10
C SER A 16 -0.01 3.26 13.16
N VAL A 17 0.54 4.39 13.63
CA VAL A 17 -0.14 5.25 14.61
C VAL A 17 -1.43 5.83 14.02
N GLY A 18 -1.38 6.37 12.79
CA GLY A 18 -2.57 6.91 12.13
C GLY A 18 -3.67 5.86 11.93
N LEU A 19 -3.28 4.63 11.55
CA LEU A 19 -4.19 3.49 11.39
C LEU A 19 -4.79 3.04 12.73
N ILE A 20 -3.96 2.86 13.76
CA ILE A 20 -4.42 2.42 15.09
C ILE A 20 -5.40 3.44 15.67
N LEU A 21 -5.05 4.73 15.64
CA LEU A 21 -5.94 5.79 16.14
C LEU A 21 -7.25 5.83 15.35
N ALA A 22 -7.21 5.71 14.03
CA ALA A 22 -8.42 5.67 13.22
C ALA A 22 -9.30 4.43 13.50
N ALA A 23 -8.69 3.27 13.74
CA ALA A 23 -9.38 2.03 14.08
C ALA A 23 -10.01 2.09 15.49
N LEU A 24 -9.32 2.69 16.47
CA LEU A 24 -9.84 2.88 17.83
C LEU A 24 -11.08 3.78 17.87
N HIS A 25 -11.19 4.73 16.94
CA HIS A 25 -12.34 5.63 16.83
C HIS A 25 -13.40 5.14 15.84
N TYR A 26 -13.27 3.91 15.28
CA TYR A 26 -14.20 3.40 14.29
C TYR A 26 -15.55 3.04 14.92
N PRO A 27 -16.68 3.61 14.47
CA PRO A 27 -18.00 3.33 15.03
C PRO A 27 -18.37 1.84 14.93
N GLY A 28 -18.86 1.26 16.03
CA GLY A 28 -19.24 -0.17 16.07
C GLY A 28 -18.07 -1.15 16.16
N GLY A 29 -16.83 -0.65 16.25
CA GLY A 29 -15.62 -1.47 16.31
C GLY A 29 -15.01 -1.73 14.93
N PHE A 30 -13.68 -1.70 14.85
CA PHE A 30 -12.96 -1.95 13.61
C PHE A 30 -12.74 -3.45 13.37
N ASP A 31 -13.28 -3.95 12.27
CA ASP A 31 -13.08 -5.32 11.82
C ASP A 31 -12.28 -5.34 10.51
N TRP A 32 -10.95 -5.47 10.63
CA TRP A 32 -10.06 -5.45 9.47
C TRP A 32 -10.39 -6.52 8.42
N VAL A 33 -11.05 -7.62 8.81
CA VAL A 33 -11.41 -8.70 7.89
C VAL A 33 -12.48 -8.26 6.90
N TYR A 34 -13.40 -7.37 7.31
CA TYR A 34 -14.55 -6.94 6.51
C TYR A 34 -14.60 -5.43 6.25
N THR A 35 -13.72 -4.64 6.87
CA THR A 35 -13.64 -3.19 6.69
C THR A 35 -12.44 -2.83 5.83
N VAL A 36 -12.71 -2.30 4.63
CA VAL A 36 -11.68 -1.80 3.70
C VAL A 36 -10.94 -0.58 4.23
N ALA A 37 -9.69 -0.38 3.81
CA ALA A 37 -8.87 0.75 4.24
C ALA A 37 -9.49 2.12 3.88
N SER A 38 -10.22 2.20 2.76
CA SER A 38 -10.93 3.43 2.36
C SER A 38 -12.06 3.81 3.32
N ALA A 39 -12.65 2.85 4.06
CA ALA A 39 -13.67 3.13 5.05
C ALA A 39 -13.08 3.83 6.28
N LEU A 40 -11.83 3.51 6.67
CA LEU A 40 -11.12 4.24 7.73
C LEU A 40 -10.90 5.70 7.35
N ALA A 41 -10.64 5.98 6.07
CA ALA A 41 -10.43 7.33 5.56
C ALA A 41 -11.73 8.12 5.30
N SER A 42 -12.89 7.46 5.37
CA SER A 42 -14.17 8.06 5.01
C SER A 42 -14.81 8.73 6.21
N LYS A 43 -15.07 10.05 6.12
CA LYS A 43 -15.83 10.80 7.15
C LYS A 43 -17.25 10.27 7.33
N LYS A 44 -17.82 9.61 6.31
CA LYS A 44 -19.15 8.97 6.40
C LYS A 44 -19.15 7.74 7.30
N HIS A 45 -18.09 6.93 7.23
CA HIS A 45 -18.00 5.67 7.98
C HIS A 45 -17.22 5.82 9.29
N ASN A 46 -16.28 6.76 9.35
CA ASN A 46 -15.39 7.01 10.49
C ASN A 46 -15.23 8.52 10.74
N PRO A 47 -16.28 9.21 11.21
CA PRO A 47 -16.27 10.67 11.34
C PRO A 47 -15.13 11.17 12.24
N ASP A 48 -14.87 10.47 13.35
CA ASP A 48 -13.88 10.88 14.35
C ASP A 48 -12.46 10.35 14.04
N GLY A 49 -12.36 9.15 13.42
CA GLY A 49 -11.08 8.52 13.10
C GLY A 49 -10.49 8.87 11.74
N SER A 50 -11.30 9.38 10.80
CA SER A 50 -10.86 9.60 9.41
C SER A 50 -9.69 10.57 9.25
N SER A 51 -9.64 11.63 10.08
CA SER A 51 -8.54 12.60 10.07
C SER A 51 -7.21 11.97 10.50
N TRP A 52 -7.22 11.06 11.46
CA TRP A 52 -6.03 10.33 11.92
C TRP A 52 -5.44 9.46 10.82
N PHE A 53 -6.30 8.72 10.11
CA PHE A 53 -5.85 7.90 8.97
C PHE A 53 -5.32 8.76 7.83
N ALA A 54 -6.05 9.82 7.46
CA ALA A 54 -5.67 10.70 6.36
C ALA A 54 -4.36 11.46 6.64
N GLY A 55 -4.18 11.97 7.86
CA GLY A 55 -2.95 12.63 8.29
C GLY A 55 -1.77 11.66 8.40
N GLY A 56 -2.01 10.47 8.95
CA GLY A 56 -1.01 9.40 8.97
C GLY A 56 -0.56 9.03 7.55
N LEU A 57 -1.49 8.86 6.62
CA LEU A 57 -1.21 8.57 5.21
C LEU A 57 -0.39 9.69 4.55
N LEU A 58 -0.84 10.94 4.66
CA LEU A 58 -0.15 12.11 4.09
C LEU A 58 1.30 12.20 4.59
N LEU A 59 1.49 12.18 5.90
CA LEU A 59 2.81 12.30 6.51
C LEU A 59 3.70 11.11 6.15
N THR A 60 3.15 9.90 6.10
CA THR A 60 3.84 8.69 5.66
C THR A 60 4.39 8.85 4.24
N MET A 61 3.58 9.35 3.30
CA MET A 61 4.00 9.52 1.91
C MET A 61 5.13 10.55 1.78
N ILE A 62 5.07 11.64 2.58
CA ILE A 62 6.14 12.65 2.66
C ILE A 62 7.43 12.02 3.22
N LEU A 63 7.33 11.29 4.33
CA LEU A 63 8.49 10.65 4.98
C LEU A 63 9.12 9.53 4.12
N LEU A 64 8.33 8.87 3.26
CA LEU A 64 8.85 7.87 2.32
C LEU A 64 9.63 8.50 1.16
N TRP A 65 9.53 9.81 0.93
CA TRP A 65 10.24 10.47 -0.17
C TRP A 65 11.78 10.36 -0.08
N PRO A 66 12.43 10.71 1.05
CA PRO A 66 13.88 10.51 1.21
C PRO A 66 14.24 9.01 1.17
N TYR A 67 13.37 8.12 1.64
CA TYR A 67 13.56 6.68 1.51
C TYR A 67 13.66 6.24 0.05
N VAL A 68 12.66 6.56 -0.77
CA VAL A 68 12.64 6.23 -2.21
C VAL A 68 13.81 6.88 -2.96
N SER A 69 14.20 8.10 -2.59
CA SER A 69 15.36 8.76 -3.17
C SER A 69 16.67 8.00 -2.87
N SER A 70 16.81 7.45 -1.67
CA SER A 70 17.96 6.59 -1.33
C SER A 70 17.99 5.27 -2.11
N LEU A 71 16.83 4.73 -2.49
CA LEU A 71 16.74 3.54 -3.36
C LEU A 71 17.21 3.85 -4.78
N ASN A 72 16.87 5.04 -5.31
CA ASN A 72 17.28 5.46 -6.64
C ASN A 72 18.81 5.44 -6.80
N ASP A 73 19.51 6.06 -5.86
CA ASP A 73 20.96 6.23 -5.93
C ASP A 73 21.70 4.88 -5.94
N ARG A 74 21.12 3.87 -5.29
CA ARG A 74 21.80 2.59 -4.99
C ARG A 74 21.35 1.42 -5.87
N LEU A 75 20.06 1.31 -6.17
CA LEU A 75 19.48 0.24 -6.99
C LEU A 75 19.22 0.65 -8.44
N ALA A 76 18.81 1.89 -8.68
CA ALA A 76 18.39 2.31 -10.02
C ALA A 76 19.56 2.79 -10.89
N THR A 77 20.57 3.45 -10.30
CA THR A 77 21.75 3.96 -11.03
C THR A 77 22.50 2.89 -11.84
N PRO A 78 22.73 1.66 -11.33
CA PRO A 78 23.40 0.62 -12.10
C PRO A 78 22.61 0.12 -13.33
N ARG A 79 21.29 0.32 -13.37
CA ARG A 79 20.41 -0.08 -14.50
C ARG A 79 19.38 1.00 -14.80
N PRO A 80 19.81 2.06 -15.51
CA PRO A 80 19.10 3.33 -15.50
C PRO A 80 17.70 3.26 -16.13
N LYS A 81 17.46 2.42 -17.14
CA LYS A 81 16.14 2.39 -17.80
C LYS A 81 15.05 1.82 -16.88
N THR A 82 15.17 0.54 -16.48
CA THR A 82 14.15 -0.13 -15.64
C THR A 82 14.11 0.46 -14.23
N GLY A 83 15.28 0.75 -13.64
CA GLY A 83 15.36 1.32 -12.30
C GLY A 83 14.70 2.70 -12.18
N LYS A 84 14.96 3.62 -13.14
CA LYS A 84 14.35 4.96 -13.12
C LYS A 84 12.84 4.90 -13.33
N VAL A 85 12.34 4.03 -14.20
CA VAL A 85 10.89 3.84 -14.38
C VAL A 85 10.26 3.34 -13.08
N ALA A 86 10.85 2.34 -12.42
CA ALA A 86 10.34 1.79 -11.17
C ALA A 86 10.32 2.84 -10.03
N VAL A 87 11.40 3.61 -9.88
CA VAL A 87 11.45 4.75 -8.93
C VAL A 87 10.42 5.82 -9.30
N GLY A 88 10.25 6.12 -10.59
CA GLY A 88 9.24 7.06 -11.08
C GLY A 88 7.82 6.64 -10.70
N MET A 89 7.49 5.36 -10.86
CA MET A 89 6.21 4.78 -10.45
C MET A 89 6.02 4.90 -8.93
N LEU A 90 7.03 4.57 -8.13
CA LEU A 90 7.00 4.73 -6.67
C LEU A 90 6.73 6.19 -6.29
N ARG A 91 7.44 7.15 -6.87
CA ARG A 91 7.25 8.58 -6.61
C ARG A 91 5.87 9.07 -7.04
N GLY A 92 5.38 8.62 -8.20
CA GLY A 92 4.01 8.89 -8.64
C GLY A 92 2.99 8.38 -7.63
N GLY A 93 3.17 7.15 -7.13
CA GLY A 93 2.35 6.58 -6.07
C GLY A 93 2.38 7.40 -4.78
N LEU A 94 3.56 7.85 -4.34
CA LEU A 94 3.70 8.73 -3.17
C LEU A 94 2.95 10.05 -3.35
N ILE A 95 3.06 10.69 -4.52
CA ILE A 95 2.37 11.94 -4.83
C ILE A 95 0.86 11.74 -4.78
N CYS A 96 0.33 10.70 -5.44
CA CYS A 96 -1.09 10.38 -5.40
C CYS A 96 -1.57 10.07 -3.98
N GLY A 97 -0.78 9.36 -3.18
CA GLY A 97 -1.12 9.02 -1.79
C GLY A 97 -1.12 10.24 -0.88
N ALA A 98 -0.17 11.16 -1.07
CA ALA A 98 -0.13 12.43 -0.37
C ALA A 98 -1.34 13.30 -0.74
N MET A 99 -1.67 13.40 -2.04
CA MET A 99 -2.87 14.09 -2.50
C MET A 99 -4.15 13.48 -1.91
N LEU A 100 -4.24 12.16 -1.84
CA LEU A 100 -5.37 11.46 -1.22
C LEU A 100 -5.50 11.80 0.28
N GLY A 101 -4.39 11.76 1.03
CA GLY A 101 -4.40 12.16 2.45
C GLY A 101 -4.78 13.62 2.64
N LEU A 102 -4.25 14.52 1.80
CA LEU A 102 -4.55 15.95 1.84
C LEU A 102 -6.03 16.24 1.50
N GLU A 103 -6.56 15.60 0.46
CA GLU A 103 -7.96 15.68 0.05
C GLU A 103 -8.88 15.28 1.20
N ARG A 104 -8.63 14.14 1.85
CA ARG A 104 -9.44 13.65 2.97
C ARG A 104 -9.37 14.54 4.21
N LEU A 105 -8.24 15.20 4.44
CA LEU A 105 -8.09 16.16 5.54
C LEU A 105 -8.86 17.45 5.28
N LEU A 106 -8.60 18.09 4.13
CA LEU A 106 -9.05 19.45 3.84
C LEU A 106 -10.46 19.53 3.26
N ILE A 107 -10.86 18.53 2.46
CA ILE A 107 -12.07 18.60 1.66
C ILE A 107 -13.07 17.58 2.21
N ARG A 108 -14.20 18.08 2.71
CA ARG A 108 -15.22 17.23 3.35
C ARG A 108 -16.00 16.40 2.32
N ASP A 109 -16.22 16.95 1.13
CA ASP A 109 -17.04 16.36 0.06
C ASP A 109 -16.48 16.60 -1.36
N LEU A 110 -15.23 16.20 -1.63
CA LEU A 110 -14.71 16.30 -3.01
C LEU A 110 -15.53 15.46 -3.99
N SER A 111 -16.20 14.39 -3.52
CA SER A 111 -17.11 13.58 -4.34
C SER A 111 -18.28 14.37 -4.91
N ALA A 112 -18.65 15.50 -4.31
CA ALA A 112 -19.65 16.40 -4.85
C ALA A 112 -19.14 17.17 -6.08
N TRP A 113 -17.82 17.35 -6.21
CA TRP A 113 -17.18 18.13 -7.28
C TRP A 113 -16.66 17.23 -8.39
N VAL A 114 -16.02 16.11 -8.03
CA VAL A 114 -15.53 15.12 -8.97
C VAL A 114 -15.94 13.74 -8.48
N HIS A 115 -16.92 13.16 -9.17
CA HIS A 115 -17.42 11.82 -8.84
C HIS A 115 -16.23 10.84 -8.83
N LYS A 116 -15.97 10.23 -7.67
CA LYS A 116 -14.94 9.19 -7.46
C LYS A 116 -13.47 9.63 -7.65
N ALA A 117 -13.14 10.92 -7.56
CA ALA A 117 -11.74 11.38 -7.62
C ALA A 117 -10.81 10.66 -6.62
N HIS A 118 -11.28 10.43 -5.39
CA HIS A 118 -10.50 9.72 -4.38
C HIS A 118 -10.29 8.24 -4.72
N GLU A 119 -11.22 7.59 -5.42
CA GLU A 119 -11.04 6.20 -5.88
C GLU A 119 -9.89 6.15 -6.91
N ILE A 120 -9.87 7.11 -7.84
CA ILE A 120 -8.81 7.24 -8.85
C ILE A 120 -7.45 7.49 -8.18
N LEU A 121 -7.37 8.43 -7.22
CA LEU A 121 -6.15 8.68 -6.47
C LEU A 121 -5.69 7.44 -5.70
N GLY A 122 -6.61 6.72 -5.06
CA GLY A 122 -6.32 5.46 -4.38
C GLY A 122 -5.75 4.40 -5.31
N ILE A 123 -6.34 4.23 -6.50
CA ILE A 123 -5.87 3.30 -7.53
C ILE A 123 -4.46 3.69 -8.00
N PHE A 124 -4.22 4.95 -8.34
CA PHE A 124 -2.89 5.39 -8.79
C PHE A 124 -1.84 5.30 -7.68
N THR A 125 -2.22 5.57 -6.42
CA THR A 125 -1.35 5.35 -5.26
C THR A 125 -0.93 3.89 -5.19
N PHE A 126 -1.91 2.98 -5.21
CA PHE A 126 -1.67 1.55 -5.10
C PHE A 126 -0.83 1.02 -6.27
N LEU A 127 -1.20 1.34 -7.51
CA LEU A 127 -0.48 0.92 -8.71
C LEU A 127 0.94 1.48 -8.74
N GLY A 128 1.13 2.76 -8.45
CA GLY A 128 2.46 3.37 -8.46
C GLY A 128 3.40 2.72 -7.44
N LEU A 129 2.92 2.51 -6.22
CA LEU A 129 3.70 1.86 -5.16
C LEU A 129 4.03 0.40 -5.51
N TYR A 130 3.03 -0.39 -5.91
CA TYR A 130 3.25 -1.80 -6.24
C TYR A 130 4.13 -1.98 -7.47
N CYS A 131 3.82 -1.32 -8.59
CA CYS A 131 4.61 -1.43 -9.82
C CYS A 131 6.05 -0.98 -9.60
N GLY A 132 6.29 0.05 -8.79
CA GLY A 132 7.64 0.49 -8.48
C GLY A 132 8.40 -0.47 -7.56
N ILE A 133 7.76 -1.06 -6.54
CA ILE A 133 8.37 -2.11 -5.71
C ILE A 133 8.72 -3.34 -6.54
N LEU A 134 7.76 -3.85 -7.33
CA LEU A 134 7.95 -5.02 -8.17
C LEU A 134 9.04 -4.77 -9.23
N GLY A 135 9.04 -3.58 -9.84
CA GLY A 135 10.07 -3.17 -10.79
C GLY A 135 11.48 -3.16 -10.18
N LEU A 136 11.63 -2.65 -8.95
CA LEU A 136 12.91 -2.68 -8.23
C LEU A 136 13.31 -4.09 -7.81
N LEU A 137 12.37 -4.94 -7.39
CA LEU A 137 12.65 -6.35 -7.10
C LEU A 137 13.09 -7.11 -8.35
N VAL A 138 12.50 -6.85 -9.51
CA VAL A 138 12.95 -7.40 -10.80
C VAL A 138 14.37 -6.95 -11.13
N VAL A 139 14.72 -5.68 -10.88
CA VAL A 139 16.11 -5.20 -11.02
C VAL A 139 17.04 -5.98 -10.09
N ALA A 140 16.66 -6.19 -8.82
CA ALA A 140 17.43 -6.96 -7.85
C ALA A 140 17.61 -8.44 -8.26
N ILE A 141 16.57 -9.11 -8.77
CA ILE A 141 16.63 -10.50 -9.24
C ILE A 141 17.68 -10.68 -10.33
N ARG A 142 17.84 -9.68 -11.20
CA ARG A 142 18.87 -9.71 -12.26
C ARG A 142 20.29 -9.61 -11.72
N HIS A 143 20.49 -9.18 -10.48
CA HIS A 143 21.77 -9.27 -9.77
C HIS A 143 21.90 -10.61 -9.05
N HIS A 144 20.87 -11.03 -8.32
CA HIS A 144 20.87 -12.32 -7.62
C HIS A 144 19.51 -13.01 -7.69
N LYS A 145 19.48 -14.24 -8.25
CA LYS A 145 18.24 -15.00 -8.51
C LYS A 145 17.44 -15.35 -7.24
N HIS A 146 18.06 -15.40 -6.06
CA HIS A 146 17.36 -15.75 -4.82
C HIS A 146 16.31 -14.71 -4.38
N TYR A 147 16.30 -13.51 -4.97
CA TYR A 147 15.26 -12.50 -4.71
C TYR A 147 13.91 -12.79 -5.38
N VAL A 148 13.77 -13.93 -6.08
CA VAL A 148 12.47 -14.40 -6.61
C VAL A 148 11.47 -14.70 -5.47
N LEU A 149 11.93 -15.25 -4.34
CA LEU A 149 11.04 -15.57 -3.22
C LEU A 149 10.38 -14.30 -2.63
N PRO A 150 11.13 -13.21 -2.32
CA PRO A 150 10.55 -11.90 -2.04
C PRO A 150 9.51 -11.45 -3.06
N LEU A 151 9.78 -11.53 -4.35
CA LEU A 151 8.83 -11.11 -5.39
C LEU A 151 7.51 -11.90 -5.30
N LEU A 152 7.59 -13.23 -5.19
CA LEU A 152 6.43 -14.09 -5.07
C LEU A 152 5.60 -13.78 -3.82
N LEU A 153 6.26 -13.53 -2.69
CA LEU A 153 5.61 -13.14 -1.45
C LEU A 153 4.78 -11.86 -1.67
N ILE A 154 5.39 -10.81 -2.23
CA ILE A 154 4.74 -9.50 -2.43
C ILE A 154 3.57 -9.56 -3.43
N VAL A 155 3.67 -10.40 -4.46
CA VAL A 155 2.62 -10.53 -5.50
C VAL A 155 1.44 -11.40 -5.04
N SER A 156 1.66 -12.33 -4.10
CA SER A 156 0.62 -13.28 -3.69
C SER A 156 -0.75 -12.68 -3.30
N PRO A 157 -0.87 -11.58 -2.53
CA PRO A 157 -2.18 -11.00 -2.21
C PRO A 157 -2.86 -10.40 -3.44
N LEU A 158 -2.10 -9.92 -4.44
CA LEU A 158 -2.69 -9.42 -5.69
C LEU A 158 -3.31 -10.54 -6.51
N ILE A 159 -2.63 -11.68 -6.58
CA ILE A 159 -3.16 -12.88 -7.23
C ILE A 159 -4.41 -13.35 -6.50
N ALA A 160 -4.37 -13.39 -5.16
CA ALA A 160 -5.51 -13.80 -4.37
C ALA A 160 -6.73 -12.86 -4.54
N ILE A 161 -6.52 -11.54 -4.58
CA ILE A 161 -7.57 -10.56 -4.92
C ILE A 161 -8.14 -10.88 -6.31
N ALA A 162 -7.29 -11.02 -7.33
CA ALA A 162 -7.75 -11.26 -8.70
C ALA A 162 -8.57 -12.54 -8.82
N VAL A 163 -8.09 -13.64 -8.23
CA VAL A 163 -8.76 -14.95 -8.25
C VAL A 163 -10.08 -14.89 -7.49
N THR A 164 -10.10 -14.32 -6.28
CA THR A 164 -11.32 -14.24 -5.46
C THR A 164 -12.38 -13.35 -6.10
N GLN A 165 -12.00 -12.19 -6.63
CA GLN A 165 -12.94 -11.29 -7.29
C GLN A 165 -13.47 -11.87 -8.61
N LEU A 166 -12.62 -12.56 -9.39
CA LEU A 166 -13.05 -13.26 -10.59
C LEU A 166 -14.03 -14.39 -10.27
N TRP A 167 -13.72 -15.19 -9.24
CA TRP A 167 -14.60 -16.26 -8.79
C TRP A 167 -15.97 -15.73 -8.35
N LEU A 168 -16.00 -14.71 -7.50
CA LEU A 168 -17.25 -14.07 -7.05
C LEU A 168 -18.06 -13.50 -8.21
N TYR A 169 -17.40 -12.89 -9.19
CA TYR A 169 -18.05 -12.38 -10.40
C TYR A 169 -18.69 -13.48 -11.27
N LEU A 170 -18.13 -14.69 -11.27
CA LEU A 170 -18.64 -15.81 -12.06
C LEU A 170 -19.73 -16.58 -11.33
N GLU A 171 -19.55 -16.89 -10.04
CA GLU A 171 -20.38 -17.83 -9.30
C GLU A 171 -21.42 -17.15 -8.38
N GLN A 172 -21.19 -15.90 -7.99
CA GLN A 172 -21.91 -15.26 -6.88
C GLN A 172 -22.30 -13.81 -7.17
N ARG A 173 -22.83 -13.55 -8.37
CA ARG A 173 -23.23 -12.20 -8.81
C ARG A 173 -24.28 -11.54 -7.90
N ASP A 174 -25.13 -12.35 -7.26
CA ASP A 174 -26.27 -11.87 -6.47
C ASP A 174 -25.91 -11.52 -5.02
N LEU A 175 -24.71 -11.87 -4.54
CA LEU A 175 -24.31 -11.67 -3.13
C LEU A 175 -23.95 -10.22 -2.77
N GLY A 176 -23.99 -9.30 -3.75
CA GLY A 176 -23.65 -7.90 -3.53
C GLY A 176 -22.19 -7.69 -3.12
N TRP A 177 -21.88 -6.51 -2.56
CA TRP A 177 -20.55 -6.21 -2.04
C TRP A 177 -20.36 -6.86 -0.67
N VAL A 178 -19.18 -7.45 -0.44
CA VAL A 178 -18.83 -8.08 0.85
C VAL A 178 -18.97 -7.10 2.01
N ASP A 179 -19.78 -7.46 2.99
CA ASP A 179 -19.95 -6.72 4.23
C ASP A 179 -19.89 -7.66 5.46
N THR A 180 -20.12 -7.12 6.65
CA THR A 180 -20.14 -7.90 7.89
C THR A 180 -21.28 -8.93 7.94
N HIS A 181 -22.32 -8.82 7.10
CA HIS A 181 -23.40 -9.79 7.02
C HIS A 181 -22.93 -11.14 6.47
N TRP A 182 -21.87 -11.15 5.64
CA TRP A 182 -21.26 -12.38 5.14
C TRP A 182 -20.77 -13.31 6.26
N ARG A 183 -20.34 -12.75 7.40
CA ARG A 183 -19.98 -13.54 8.58
C ARG A 183 -21.20 -14.30 9.13
N ALA A 184 -22.37 -13.67 9.15
CA ALA A 184 -23.60 -14.31 9.62
C ALA A 184 -24.08 -15.42 8.66
N LEU A 185 -23.76 -15.31 7.37
CA LEU A 185 -24.03 -16.34 6.36
C LEU A 185 -23.01 -17.49 6.35
N GLY A 186 -21.99 -17.46 7.22
CA GLY A 186 -20.95 -18.49 7.27
C GLY A 186 -19.99 -18.47 6.08
N ILE A 187 -19.94 -17.38 5.31
CA ILE A 187 -19.05 -17.26 4.16
C ILE A 187 -17.61 -17.11 4.68
N PRO A 188 -16.65 -17.92 4.19
CA PRO A 188 -15.28 -17.83 4.66
C PRO A 188 -14.64 -16.47 4.45
N PHE A 189 -13.90 -16.00 5.45
CA PHE A 189 -13.33 -14.66 5.46
C PHE A 189 -12.33 -14.40 4.32
N TRP A 190 -11.67 -15.43 3.79
CA TRP A 190 -10.73 -15.29 2.67
C TRP A 190 -11.41 -15.01 1.33
N TYR A 191 -12.75 -14.94 1.27
CA TYR A 191 -13.44 -14.32 0.14
C TYR A 191 -13.58 -12.81 0.27
N SER A 192 -13.31 -12.24 1.46
CA SER A 192 -13.41 -10.81 1.69
C SER A 192 -12.32 -10.04 0.95
N PHE A 193 -12.75 -9.05 0.16
CA PHE A 193 -11.83 -8.11 -0.47
C PHE A 193 -11.01 -7.33 0.58
N ALA A 194 -11.64 -6.93 1.70
CA ALA A 194 -10.97 -6.17 2.76
C ALA A 194 -9.79 -6.96 3.36
N PHE A 195 -9.99 -8.25 3.65
CA PHE A 195 -8.95 -9.14 4.14
C PHE A 195 -7.70 -9.12 3.24
N TRP A 196 -7.88 -9.33 1.93
CA TRP A 196 -6.76 -9.34 0.99
C TRP A 196 -6.18 -7.95 0.75
N GLN A 197 -6.99 -6.90 0.79
CA GLN A 197 -6.51 -5.51 0.70
C GLN A 197 -5.56 -5.18 1.86
N TRP A 198 -5.87 -5.60 3.08
CA TRP A 198 -4.99 -5.40 4.23
C TRP A 198 -3.69 -6.20 4.13
N LEU A 199 -3.75 -7.45 3.66
CA LEU A 199 -2.55 -8.22 3.36
C LEU A 199 -1.71 -7.57 2.27
N ALA A 200 -2.34 -7.00 1.23
CA ALA A 200 -1.64 -6.25 0.20
C ALA A 200 -0.91 -5.03 0.80
N ILE A 201 -1.56 -4.26 1.67
CA ILE A 201 -0.91 -3.12 2.36
C ILE A 201 0.28 -3.61 3.22
N GLY A 202 0.10 -4.68 4.01
CA GLY A 202 1.17 -5.25 4.83
C GLY A 202 2.36 -5.76 4.01
N PHE A 203 2.08 -6.40 2.88
CA PHE A 203 3.13 -6.86 1.98
C PHE A 203 3.79 -5.71 1.23
N LEU A 204 3.07 -4.65 0.86
CA LEU A 204 3.68 -3.43 0.33
C LEU A 204 4.76 -2.89 1.29
N TRP A 205 4.43 -2.78 2.59
CA TRP A 205 5.39 -2.39 3.63
C TRP A 205 6.56 -3.35 3.77
N THR A 206 6.30 -4.65 3.68
CA THR A 206 7.33 -5.70 3.70
C THR A 206 8.26 -5.57 2.49
N GLY A 207 7.70 -5.29 1.30
CA GLY A 207 8.45 -5.11 0.05
C GLY A 207 9.36 -3.89 0.11
N LEU A 208 8.87 -2.79 0.66
CA LEU A 208 9.72 -1.63 0.96
C LEU A 208 10.84 -2.02 1.94
N GLY A 209 10.56 -2.71 3.04
CA GLY A 209 11.59 -3.15 3.99
C GLY A 209 12.65 -4.06 3.35
N LEU A 210 12.22 -5.03 2.54
CA LEU A 210 13.10 -5.94 1.81
C LEU A 210 13.99 -5.18 0.82
N LEU A 211 13.48 -4.19 0.10
CA LEU A 211 14.29 -3.36 -0.80
C LEU A 211 15.42 -2.65 -0.04
N SER A 212 15.18 -2.16 1.18
CA SER A 212 16.22 -1.57 2.02
C SER A 212 17.33 -2.58 2.35
N PHE A 213 16.96 -3.81 2.71
CA PHE A 213 17.91 -4.88 3.05
C PHE A 213 18.70 -5.38 1.83
N ILE A 214 18.03 -5.54 0.70
CA ILE A 214 18.66 -5.93 -0.57
C ILE A 214 19.70 -4.88 -0.98
N THR A 215 19.34 -3.60 -0.84
CA THR A 215 20.22 -2.49 -1.19
C THR A 215 21.50 -2.49 -0.37
N SER A 216 21.43 -2.75 0.94
CA SER A 216 22.64 -2.82 1.77
C SER A 216 23.56 -3.96 1.34
N ARG A 217 23.00 -5.15 1.06
CA ARG A 217 23.78 -6.32 0.63
C ARG A 217 24.50 -6.11 -0.70
N ILE A 218 23.84 -5.48 -1.68
CA ILE A 218 24.44 -5.21 -3.00
C ILE A 218 25.58 -4.17 -2.89
N VAL A 219 25.47 -3.20 -1.98
CA VAL A 219 26.54 -2.23 -1.75
C VAL A 219 27.74 -2.89 -1.09
N ASP A 220 27.51 -3.71 -0.07
CA ASP A 220 28.59 -4.43 0.64
C ASP A 220 29.36 -5.37 -0.31
N SER A 221 28.67 -6.05 -1.22
CA SER A 221 29.30 -6.97 -2.18
C SER A 221 30.17 -6.29 -3.25
N LYS A 222 30.08 -4.96 -3.41
CA LYS A 222 30.91 -4.19 -4.36
C LYS A 222 32.19 -3.65 -3.74
N ASN A 223 32.25 -3.61 -2.41
CA ASN A 223 33.38 -3.06 -1.66
C ASN A 223 34.38 -4.15 -1.21
N ASN A 224 34.01 -5.42 -1.38
CA ASN A 224 34.87 -6.59 -1.17
C ASN A 224 35.34 -7.14 -2.52
#